data_AF-A0A286UNN5-F1
#
_entry.id   AF-A0A286UNN5-F1
#
_cell.length_a   1.000
_cell.length_b   1.000
_cell.length_c   1.000
_cell.angle_alpha   90.00
_cell.angle_beta   90.00
_cell.angle_gamma   90.00
#
_symmetry.space_group_name_H-M   'P 1'
#
loop_
_entity.id
_entity.type
_entity.pdbx_description
1 polymer ?
#
loop_
_entity_poly.entity_id
_entity_poly.type
_entity_poly.pdbx_seq_one_letter_code
_entity_poly.pdbx_strand_id
1 'polypeptide(L)'
;MRNLFSRDAPYEPCLTHLSERSSLVPRSNWVDVLVIARPEFLLFEVTLPNLPDEYYAEAFSRRFLPSWTKVKKDGRTWKEAYRKILFRVWHRSTTTCTSDEAWTKYLVLNRNGSVNLLETSSRTFNPQHLFNELKIQNNLAHLETRIRLVVEFADVRILSFGVLGKPRSTFTINDNARLFLRPPGISGPESLASELSSRLSVSETASVSTNSQTYSVKDYEPLLRPQPSFGHSNYPLFTPGGEDTRWAGSEQEDERRHFWVGGMLVCAQLCCSETRTHSGEGPFLQDLDLVVGPGRSKYISLGWADLDAIAPWLSERVSKRIDGQGLGN
;
A
#
# COMPACT_ATOMS: atom_id res chain seq x y z
N MET A 1 -24.15 -9.02 -1.27
CA MET A 1 -22.98 -8.17 -0.91
C MET A 1 -22.34 -7.43 -2.09
N ARG A 2 -22.58 -7.80 -3.37
CA ARG A 2 -22.00 -7.11 -4.54
C ARG A 2 -22.17 -5.58 -4.51
N ASN A 3 -23.34 -5.10 -4.08
CA ASN A 3 -23.63 -3.66 -4.00
C ASN A 3 -22.74 -2.90 -2.99
N LEU A 4 -22.20 -3.56 -1.96
CA LEU A 4 -21.30 -2.92 -0.98
C LEU A 4 -19.92 -2.61 -1.56
N PHE A 5 -19.52 -3.29 -2.65
CA PHE A 5 -18.27 -3.04 -3.34
C PHE A 5 -18.35 -1.79 -4.23
N SER A 6 -19.54 -1.36 -4.63
CA SER A 6 -19.74 -0.11 -5.36
C SER A 6 -19.58 1.04 -4.38
N ARG A 7 -18.41 1.70 -4.37
CA ARG A 7 -18.14 2.80 -3.43
C ARG A 7 -18.64 4.15 -3.91
N ASP A 8 -18.81 4.30 -5.22
CA ASP A 8 -19.15 5.58 -5.84
C ASP A 8 -20.67 5.76 -5.95
N ALA A 9 -21.44 4.67 -5.90
CA ALA A 9 -22.90 4.72 -5.89
C ALA A 9 -23.45 4.77 -4.45
N PRO A 10 -24.59 5.46 -4.22
CA PRO A 10 -25.32 5.32 -2.97
C PRO A 10 -25.74 3.86 -2.79
N TYR A 11 -25.70 3.39 -1.54
CA TYR A 11 -26.19 2.06 -1.22
C TYR A 11 -27.72 2.00 -1.31
N GLU A 12 -28.25 0.83 -1.65
CA GLU A 12 -29.69 0.61 -1.70
C GLU A 12 -30.32 0.84 -0.31
N PRO A 13 -31.47 1.54 -0.20
CA PRO A 13 -32.10 1.85 1.09
C PRO A 13 -32.44 0.62 1.95
N CYS A 14 -32.61 -0.55 1.31
CA CYS A 14 -32.88 -1.80 2.02
C CYS A 14 -31.69 -2.27 2.87
N LEU A 15 -30.47 -1.78 2.60
CA LEU A 15 -29.25 -2.14 3.32
C LEU A 15 -29.15 -1.44 4.69
N THR A 16 -29.84 -0.31 4.88
CA THR A 16 -29.86 0.50 6.11
C THR A 16 -30.40 -0.27 7.31
N HIS A 17 -31.40 -1.12 7.09
CA HIS A 17 -32.14 -1.85 8.13
C HIS A 17 -31.79 -3.34 8.19
N LEU A 18 -30.61 -3.75 7.69
CA LEU A 18 -30.20 -5.17 7.69
C LEU A 18 -30.19 -5.79 9.08
N SER A 19 -29.92 -5.01 10.13
CA SER A 19 -29.86 -5.51 11.52
C SER A 19 -31.24 -5.89 12.06
N GLU A 20 -32.28 -5.19 11.63
CA GLU A 20 -33.67 -5.46 12.03
C GLU A 20 -34.16 -6.77 11.42
N ARG A 21 -33.59 -7.12 10.26
CA ARG A 21 -33.79 -8.40 9.57
C ARG A 21 -32.77 -9.45 10.01
N SER A 22 -32.44 -9.47 11.30
CA SER A 22 -31.45 -10.38 11.89
C SER A 22 -31.71 -11.87 11.62
N SER A 23 -32.97 -12.25 11.31
CA SER A 23 -33.32 -13.61 10.86
C SER A 23 -32.78 -13.96 9.47
N LEU A 24 -32.46 -12.96 8.63
CA LEU A 24 -32.03 -13.14 7.24
C LEU A 24 -30.51 -13.01 7.04
N VAL A 25 -29.81 -12.31 7.94
CA VAL A 25 -28.36 -12.07 7.81
C VAL A 25 -27.61 -12.71 8.98
N PRO A 26 -26.84 -13.78 8.75
CA PRO A 26 -25.97 -14.37 9.76
C PRO A 26 -25.03 -13.34 10.39
N ARG A 27 -24.77 -13.46 11.70
CA ARG A 27 -23.84 -12.57 12.42
C ARG A 27 -22.43 -12.56 11.82
N SER A 28 -21.97 -13.69 11.26
CA SER A 28 -20.70 -13.82 10.55
C SER A 28 -20.57 -12.85 9.37
N ASN A 29 -21.66 -12.61 8.64
CA ASN A 29 -21.64 -11.75 7.46
C ASN A 29 -21.46 -10.27 7.82
N TRP A 30 -21.71 -9.88 9.07
CA TRP A 30 -21.49 -8.50 9.51
C TRP A 30 -20.02 -8.13 9.59
N VAL A 31 -19.11 -9.09 9.76
CA VAL A 31 -17.66 -8.81 9.65
C VAL A 31 -17.35 -8.30 8.26
N ASP A 32 -17.85 -8.96 7.20
CA ASP A 32 -17.61 -8.55 5.83
C ASP A 32 -18.23 -7.17 5.52
N VAL A 33 -19.43 -6.90 6.04
CA VAL A 33 -20.06 -5.57 5.94
C VAL A 33 -19.18 -4.50 6.60
N LEU A 34 -18.71 -4.75 7.83
CA LEU A 34 -17.80 -3.84 8.52
C LEU A 34 -16.47 -3.67 7.78
N VAL A 35 -15.95 -4.67 7.10
CA VAL A 35 -14.68 -4.56 6.37
C VAL A 35 -14.83 -3.76 5.08
N ILE A 36 -15.91 -3.97 4.32
CA ILE A 36 -16.03 -3.48 2.94
C ILE A 36 -16.76 -2.15 2.85
N ALA A 37 -17.75 -1.92 3.72
CA ALA A 37 -18.69 -0.82 3.57
C ALA A 37 -18.05 0.56 3.83
N ARG A 38 -18.59 1.58 3.18
CA ARG A 38 -18.12 2.97 3.30
C ARG A 38 -18.18 3.46 4.76
N PRO A 39 -17.20 4.25 5.21
CA PRO A 39 -17.22 4.84 6.54
C PRO A 39 -18.51 5.61 6.85
N GLU A 40 -18.99 6.44 5.91
CA GLU A 40 -20.21 7.24 6.08
C GLU A 40 -21.44 6.36 6.34
N PHE A 41 -21.64 5.34 5.51
CA PHE A 41 -22.76 4.40 5.67
C PHE A 41 -22.73 3.71 7.03
N LEU A 42 -21.57 3.23 7.47
CA LEU A 42 -21.42 2.54 8.75
C LEU A 42 -21.59 3.45 9.96
N LEU A 43 -21.32 4.76 9.82
CA LEU A 43 -21.40 5.73 10.91
C LEU A 43 -22.80 6.35 11.05
N PHE A 44 -23.49 6.60 9.93
CA PHE A 44 -24.66 7.49 9.91
C PHE A 44 -25.92 6.87 9.29
N GLU A 45 -25.79 5.86 8.44
CA GLU A 45 -26.93 5.30 7.72
C GLU A 45 -27.38 3.97 8.36
N VAL A 46 -26.46 3.01 8.51
CA VAL A 46 -26.82 1.65 8.91
C VAL A 46 -27.09 1.53 10.41
N THR A 47 -28.12 0.77 10.75
CA THR A 47 -28.28 0.28 12.13
C THR A 47 -27.39 -0.96 12.30
N LEU A 48 -26.39 -0.87 13.18
CA LEU A 48 -25.51 -2.00 13.48
C LEU A 48 -26.15 -2.90 14.56
N PRO A 49 -26.16 -4.23 14.40
CA PRO A 49 -26.63 -5.13 15.45
C PRO A 49 -25.68 -5.11 16.65
N ASN A 50 -26.14 -5.64 17.78
CA ASN A 50 -25.27 -5.85 18.93
C ASN A 50 -24.33 -7.04 18.69
N LEU A 51 -23.14 -6.76 18.17
CA LEU A 51 -22.11 -7.76 17.88
C LEU A 51 -21.16 -7.94 19.09
N PRO A 52 -20.68 -9.17 19.36
CA PRO A 52 -19.60 -9.40 20.30
C PRO A 52 -18.32 -8.66 19.89
N ASP A 53 -17.47 -8.32 20.86
CA ASP A 53 -16.27 -7.52 20.62
C ASP A 53 -15.25 -8.21 19.68
N GLU A 54 -15.22 -9.55 19.68
CA GLU A 54 -14.40 -10.39 18.80
C GLU A 54 -14.65 -10.11 17.31
N TYR A 55 -15.92 -9.85 16.93
CA TYR A 55 -16.29 -9.53 15.55
C TYR A 55 -15.73 -8.17 15.13
N TYR A 56 -15.69 -7.20 16.05
CA TYR A 56 -15.06 -5.91 15.81
C TYR A 56 -13.54 -6.03 15.74
N ALA A 57 -12.93 -6.90 16.55
CA ALA A 57 -11.49 -7.19 16.48
C ALA A 57 -11.11 -7.78 15.12
N GLU A 58 -11.88 -8.77 14.65
CA GLU A 58 -11.68 -9.39 13.35
C GLU A 58 -11.86 -8.36 12.23
N ALA A 59 -12.97 -7.63 12.23
CA ALA A 59 -13.24 -6.58 11.24
C ALA A 59 -12.16 -5.49 11.24
N PHE A 60 -11.65 -5.11 12.41
CA PHE A 60 -10.55 -4.15 12.53
C PHE A 60 -9.29 -4.67 11.83
N SER A 61 -8.89 -5.91 12.12
CA SER A 61 -7.69 -6.53 11.54
C SER A 61 -7.78 -6.75 10.03
N ARG A 62 -9.00 -6.96 9.51
CA ARG A 62 -9.28 -7.13 8.08
C ARG A 62 -9.43 -5.79 7.36
N ARG A 63 -9.83 -4.72 8.02
CA ARG A 63 -10.08 -3.43 7.35
C ARG A 63 -8.88 -2.48 7.40
N PHE A 64 -8.27 -2.36 8.57
CA PHE A 64 -7.34 -1.29 8.89
C PHE A 64 -5.89 -1.77 8.92
N LEU A 65 -4.97 -0.82 8.73
CA LEU A 65 -3.54 -1.09 8.84
C LEU A 65 -3.17 -1.54 10.27
N PRO A 66 -2.27 -2.53 10.44
CA PRO A 66 -1.86 -3.04 11.75
C PRO A 66 -1.38 -1.97 12.73
N SER A 67 -0.67 -0.95 12.24
CA SER A 67 -0.16 0.16 13.06
C SER A 67 -1.26 1.00 13.70
N TRP A 68 -2.51 0.86 13.27
CA TRP A 68 -3.66 1.56 13.83
C TRP A 68 -4.20 0.90 15.10
N THR A 69 -3.77 -0.32 15.40
CA THR A 69 -4.11 -1.05 16.63
C THR A 69 -3.75 -0.26 17.89
N LYS A 70 -2.74 0.61 17.82
CA LYS A 70 -2.35 1.54 18.91
C LYS A 70 -3.48 2.44 19.41
N VAL A 71 -4.56 2.61 18.64
CA VAL A 71 -5.74 3.40 19.05
C VAL A 71 -6.60 2.67 20.08
N LYS A 72 -6.52 1.34 20.13
CA LYS A 72 -7.06 0.55 21.23
C LYS A 72 -6.16 0.73 22.46
N LYS A 73 -6.49 1.73 23.28
CA LYS A 73 -5.90 1.90 24.61
C LYS A 73 -6.29 0.73 25.51
N ASP A 74 -5.47 0.45 26.52
CA ASP A 74 -5.76 -0.59 27.51
C ASP A 74 -7.15 -0.41 28.14
N GLY A 75 -7.88 -1.52 28.29
CA GLY A 75 -9.23 -1.55 28.84
C GLY A 75 -10.35 -1.08 27.91
N ARG A 76 -10.07 -0.65 26.67
CA ARG A 76 -11.12 -0.30 25.69
C ARG A 76 -11.57 -1.49 24.85
N THR A 77 -12.84 -1.46 24.45
CA THR A 77 -13.44 -2.43 23.53
C THR A 77 -12.95 -2.21 22.10
N TRP A 78 -12.90 -3.28 21.30
CA TRP A 78 -12.64 -3.18 19.87
C TRP A 78 -13.73 -2.41 19.13
N LYS A 79 -14.98 -2.49 19.57
CA LYS A 79 -16.08 -1.68 19.02
C LYS A 79 -15.78 -0.17 19.07
N GLU A 80 -15.28 0.33 20.20
CA GLU A 80 -14.90 1.74 20.35
C GLU A 80 -13.70 2.10 19.47
N ALA A 81 -12.66 1.27 19.46
CA ALA A 81 -11.47 1.50 18.65
C ALA A 81 -11.82 1.54 17.15
N TYR A 82 -12.63 0.59 16.71
CA TYR A 82 -13.14 0.50 15.34
C TYR A 82 -13.91 1.76 14.95
N ARG A 83 -14.93 2.16 15.73
CA ARG A 83 -15.72 3.38 15.43
C ARG A 83 -14.88 4.64 15.44
N LYS A 84 -13.92 4.75 16.36
CA LYS A 84 -13.02 5.91 16.44
C LYS A 84 -12.13 6.03 15.21
N ILE A 85 -11.53 4.94 14.76
CA ILE A 85 -10.74 4.91 13.52
C ILE A 85 -11.63 5.21 12.32
N LEU A 86 -12.80 4.57 12.24
CA LEU A 86 -13.74 4.77 11.13
C LEU A 86 -14.17 6.23 10.99
N PHE A 87 -14.47 6.90 12.11
CA PHE A 87 -14.78 8.32 12.14
C PHE A 87 -13.59 9.18 11.69
N ARG A 88 -12.37 8.85 12.13
CA ARG A 88 -11.15 9.55 11.69
C ARG A 88 -10.92 9.42 10.19
N VAL A 89 -11.09 8.22 9.64
CA VAL A 89 -11.02 7.97 8.20
C VAL A 89 -12.06 8.83 7.48
N TRP A 90 -13.33 8.75 7.88
CA TRP A 90 -14.40 9.54 7.28
C TRP A 90 -14.09 11.03 7.33
N HIS A 91 -13.79 11.57 8.52
CA HIS A 91 -13.54 12.98 8.73
C HIS A 91 -12.36 13.49 7.87
N ARG A 92 -11.27 12.72 7.79
CA ARG A 92 -10.12 13.09 6.95
C ARG A 92 -10.36 12.84 5.47
N SER A 93 -11.22 11.90 5.09
CA SER A 93 -11.63 11.69 3.70
C SER A 93 -12.47 12.84 3.16
N THR A 94 -13.21 13.56 4.01
CA THR A 94 -14.07 14.70 3.62
C THR A 94 -13.45 16.07 3.92
N THR A 95 -12.59 16.18 4.94
CA THR A 95 -11.94 17.45 5.34
C THR A 95 -10.42 17.39 5.21
N THR A 96 -9.71 18.51 5.34
CA THR A 96 -8.24 18.59 5.35
C THR A 96 -7.66 18.59 6.77
N CYS A 97 -8.41 18.09 7.75
CA CYS A 97 -8.01 18.12 9.15
C CYS A 97 -6.78 17.24 9.43
N THR A 98 -5.81 17.80 10.15
CA THR A 98 -4.61 17.09 10.62
C THR A 98 -4.55 16.98 12.16
N SER A 99 -5.62 17.35 12.86
CA SER A 99 -5.62 17.42 14.33
C SER A 99 -5.43 16.06 15.01
N ASP A 100 -5.92 14.99 14.38
CA ASP A 100 -5.79 13.61 14.89
C ASP A 100 -4.41 12.99 14.61
N GLU A 101 -3.64 13.55 13.68
CA GLU A 101 -2.36 13.01 13.24
C GLU A 101 -1.42 14.17 12.86
N ALA A 102 -0.69 14.69 13.85
CA ALA A 102 0.22 15.82 13.66
C ALA A 102 1.45 15.46 12.80
N TRP A 103 1.85 14.19 12.80
CA TRP A 103 3.01 13.67 12.09
C TRP A 103 2.59 12.53 11.16
N THR A 104 3.08 12.56 9.92
CA THR A 104 2.90 11.51 8.93
C THR A 104 4.19 10.72 8.81
N LYS A 105 4.11 9.42 9.12
CA LYS A 105 5.22 8.48 8.94
C LYS A 105 5.23 7.87 7.55
N TYR A 106 6.41 7.67 6.99
CA TYR A 106 6.64 7.06 5.69
C TYR A 106 7.94 6.26 5.71
N LEU A 107 8.08 5.34 4.77
CA LEU A 107 9.24 4.46 4.68
C LEU A 107 10.12 4.85 3.50
N VAL A 108 11.44 4.69 3.64
CA VAL A 108 12.39 4.81 2.54
C VAL A 108 13.18 3.50 2.43
N LEU A 109 12.98 2.78 1.32
CA LEU A 109 13.73 1.59 0.98
C LEU A 109 15.04 2.01 0.32
N ASN A 110 16.17 1.82 1.00
CA ASN A 110 17.47 2.20 0.48
C ASN A 110 18.10 1.07 -0.35
N ARG A 111 18.96 1.47 -1.29
CA ARG A 111 19.73 0.54 -2.13
C ARG A 111 20.77 -0.30 -1.36
N ASN A 112 21.19 0.14 -0.17
CA ASN A 112 22.17 -0.57 0.66
C ASN A 112 21.55 -1.73 1.47
N GLY A 113 20.28 -2.04 1.26
CA GLY A 113 19.55 -3.07 2.01
C GLY A 113 18.83 -2.54 3.25
N SER A 114 19.07 -1.31 3.71
CA SER A 114 18.36 -0.75 4.85
C SER A 114 16.99 -0.19 4.47
N VAL A 115 16.12 -0.08 5.47
CA VAL A 115 14.86 0.64 5.39
C VAL A 115 14.82 1.65 6.53
N ASN A 116 14.39 2.87 6.22
CA ASN A 116 14.23 3.94 7.20
C ASN A 116 12.74 4.25 7.39
N LEU A 117 12.28 4.32 8.63
CA LEU A 117 11.00 4.89 9.01
C LEU A 117 11.23 6.37 9.36
N LEU A 118 10.72 7.24 8.51
CA LEU A 118 10.84 8.69 8.64
C LEU A 118 9.50 9.30 9.01
N GLU A 119 9.53 10.52 9.53
CA GLU A 119 8.33 11.29 9.84
C GLU A 119 8.51 12.75 9.49
N THR A 120 7.41 13.41 9.15
CA THR A 120 7.36 14.86 8.97
C THR A 120 5.96 15.38 9.31
N SER A 121 5.81 16.69 9.43
CA SER A 121 4.54 17.32 9.78
C SER A 121 3.47 17.01 8.74
N SER A 122 2.31 16.51 9.19
CA SER A 122 1.20 16.15 8.30
C SER A 122 0.65 17.35 7.51
N ARG A 123 0.81 18.58 8.02
CA ARG A 123 0.34 19.80 7.36
C ARG A 123 1.13 20.14 6.10
N THR A 124 2.39 19.72 6.05
CA THR A 124 3.33 20.02 4.96
C THR A 124 3.78 18.74 4.26
N PHE A 125 3.16 17.60 4.57
CA PHE A 125 3.53 16.33 3.97
C PHE A 125 3.18 16.33 2.48
N ASN A 126 4.20 16.28 1.64
CA ASN A 126 4.07 16.13 0.20
C ASN A 126 5.10 15.08 -0.25
N PRO A 127 4.70 13.84 -0.57
CA PRO A 127 5.64 12.78 -0.90
C PRO A 127 6.39 13.05 -2.21
N GLN A 128 5.79 13.78 -3.15
CA GLN A 128 6.47 14.15 -4.40
C GLN A 128 7.61 15.13 -4.15
N HIS A 129 7.40 16.13 -3.28
CA HIS A 129 8.44 17.07 -2.89
C HIS A 129 9.56 16.36 -2.12
N LEU A 130 9.21 15.58 -1.08
CA LEU A 130 10.17 14.79 -0.29
C LEU A 130 11.01 13.85 -1.18
N PHE A 131 10.36 13.17 -2.12
CA PHE A 131 11.07 12.27 -3.02
C PHE A 131 11.98 13.02 -4.02
N ASN A 132 11.58 14.21 -4.47
CA ASN A 132 12.44 15.04 -5.32
C ASN A 132 13.70 15.50 -4.56
N GLU A 133 13.61 15.83 -3.27
CA GLU A 133 14.77 16.11 -2.43
C GLU A 133 15.68 14.87 -2.31
N LEU A 134 15.10 13.69 -2.05
CA LEU A 134 15.84 12.42 -2.03
C LEU A 134 16.55 12.14 -3.36
N LYS A 135 15.92 12.45 -4.50
CA LYS A 135 16.55 12.32 -5.82
C LYS A 135 17.74 13.25 -5.98
N ILE A 136 17.63 14.51 -5.56
CA ILE A 136 18.72 15.49 -5.64
C ILE A 136 19.91 14.99 -4.81
N GLN A 137 19.67 14.56 -3.57
CA GLN A 137 20.71 14.01 -2.68
C GLN A 137 21.42 12.78 -3.27
N ASN A 138 20.74 12.00 -4.11
CA ASN A 138 21.29 10.81 -4.77
C ASN A 138 21.84 11.08 -6.18
N ASN A 139 21.89 12.34 -6.65
CA ASN A 139 22.28 12.71 -8.02
C ASN A 139 21.36 12.12 -9.12
N LEU A 140 20.08 11.94 -8.82
CA LEU A 140 19.04 11.36 -9.70
C LEU A 140 18.00 12.39 -10.14
N ALA A 141 18.28 13.69 -9.95
CA ALA A 141 17.35 14.77 -10.31
C ALA A 141 16.99 14.81 -11.81
N HIS A 142 17.88 14.30 -12.66
CA HIS A 142 17.69 14.23 -14.13
C HIS A 142 16.74 13.12 -14.58
N LEU A 143 16.39 12.17 -13.69
CA LEU A 143 15.46 11.08 -14.01
C LEU A 143 14.03 11.49 -13.64
N GLU A 144 13.04 10.94 -14.34
CA GLU A 144 11.63 11.15 -14.03
C GLU A 144 11.23 10.38 -12.76
N THR A 145 10.39 11.01 -11.92
CA THR A 145 9.79 10.33 -10.76
C THR A 145 8.67 9.41 -11.23
N ARG A 146 8.79 8.12 -10.92
CA ARG A 146 7.79 7.10 -11.19
C ARG A 146 7.02 6.79 -9.91
N ILE A 147 5.70 6.75 -10.02
CA ILE A 147 4.79 6.52 -8.90
C ILE A 147 3.97 5.28 -9.21
N ARG A 148 3.96 4.30 -8.31
CA ARG A 148 3.17 3.07 -8.49
C ARG A 148 2.19 2.90 -7.34
N LEU A 149 0.98 2.46 -7.67
CA LEU A 149 0.03 1.90 -6.72
C LEU A 149 0.44 0.46 -6.43
N VAL A 150 0.80 0.16 -5.17
CA VAL A 150 1.26 -1.17 -4.76
C VAL A 150 0.08 -2.05 -4.34
N VAL A 151 -0.80 -1.51 -3.52
CA VAL A 151 -2.01 -2.20 -3.09
C VAL A 151 -3.01 -1.18 -2.60
N GLU A 152 -4.28 -1.39 -2.92
CA GLU A 152 -5.38 -0.62 -2.35
C GLU A 152 -6.18 -1.48 -1.37
N PHE A 153 -6.48 -0.91 -0.20
CA PHE A 153 -7.31 -1.49 0.87
C PHE A 153 -8.65 -0.76 0.96
N ALA A 154 -9.39 -0.99 2.06
CA ALA A 154 -10.68 -0.37 2.23
C ALA A 154 -10.63 1.15 2.36
N ASP A 155 -9.71 1.67 3.15
CA ASP A 155 -9.68 3.10 3.47
C ASP A 155 -8.39 3.79 3.00
N VAL A 156 -7.43 3.02 2.51
CA VAL A 156 -6.07 3.49 2.25
C VAL A 156 -5.50 2.77 1.02
N ARG A 157 -4.60 3.44 0.31
CA ARG A 157 -3.78 2.85 -0.75
C ARG A 157 -2.31 3.12 -0.53
N ILE A 158 -1.49 2.15 -0.88
CA ILE A 158 -0.04 2.19 -0.67
C ILE A 158 0.62 2.61 -1.98
N LEU A 159 1.35 3.73 -1.92
CA LEU A 159 2.04 4.30 -3.06
C LEU A 159 3.55 4.18 -2.87
N SER A 160 4.25 3.91 -3.96
CA SER A 160 5.71 3.94 -4.01
C SER A 160 6.20 4.98 -5.00
N PHE A 161 7.23 5.73 -4.62
CA PHE A 161 7.89 6.75 -5.42
C PHE A 161 9.33 6.30 -5.65
N GLY A 162 9.72 6.21 -6.90
CA GLY A 162 11.04 5.76 -7.30
C GLY A 162 11.49 6.45 -8.59
N VAL A 163 12.64 6.05 -9.09
CA VAL A 163 13.09 6.42 -10.44
C VAL A 163 13.53 5.17 -11.18
N LEU A 164 13.24 5.13 -12.48
CA LEU A 164 13.74 4.11 -13.38
C LEU A 164 14.95 4.66 -14.15
N GLY A 165 16.02 3.90 -14.22
CA GLY A 165 17.25 4.29 -14.91
C GLY A 165 18.02 3.10 -15.47
N LYS A 166 18.91 3.35 -16.43
CA LYS A 166 19.87 2.35 -16.90
C LYS A 166 21.07 2.36 -15.94
N PRO A 167 21.23 1.34 -15.08
CA PRO A 167 22.31 1.33 -14.10
C PRO A 167 23.65 1.25 -14.85
N ARG A 168 24.58 2.13 -14.52
CA ARG A 168 25.98 2.02 -14.97
C ARG A 168 26.74 0.93 -14.21
N SER A 169 26.22 0.55 -13.04
CA SER A 169 26.79 -0.46 -12.14
C SER A 169 25.70 -1.04 -11.24
N THR A 170 25.90 -2.28 -10.77
CA THR A 170 25.02 -2.98 -9.83
C THR A 170 24.80 -2.20 -8.53
N PHE A 171 25.77 -1.41 -8.07
CA PHE A 171 25.65 -0.58 -6.86
C PHE A 171 24.60 0.54 -6.95
N THR A 172 24.10 0.84 -8.15
CA THR A 172 23.04 1.84 -8.33
C THR A 172 21.63 1.25 -8.22
N ILE A 173 21.51 -0.08 -8.34
CA ILE A 173 20.25 -0.81 -8.32
C ILE A 173 19.74 -0.90 -6.88
N ASN A 174 18.45 -0.69 -6.70
CA ASN A 174 17.77 -0.88 -5.43
C ASN A 174 17.03 -2.22 -5.42
N ASP A 175 17.68 -3.26 -4.87
CA ASP A 175 17.07 -4.58 -4.76
C ASP A 175 15.85 -4.61 -3.84
N ASN A 176 15.82 -3.80 -2.78
CA ASN A 176 14.66 -3.68 -1.89
C ASN A 176 13.43 -3.15 -2.64
N ALA A 177 13.61 -2.11 -3.47
CA ALA A 177 12.56 -1.59 -4.33
C ALA A 177 12.05 -2.64 -5.32
N ARG A 178 12.97 -3.41 -5.93
CA ARG A 178 12.62 -4.51 -6.81
C ARG A 178 11.77 -5.57 -6.09
N LEU A 179 12.20 -6.01 -4.91
CA LEU A 179 11.51 -7.02 -4.11
C LEU A 179 10.15 -6.53 -3.62
N PHE A 180 10.03 -5.25 -3.28
CA PHE A 180 8.78 -4.65 -2.84
C PHE A 180 7.73 -4.62 -3.97
N LEU A 181 8.14 -4.22 -5.17
CA LEU A 181 7.24 -4.09 -6.32
C LEU A 181 7.03 -5.39 -7.09
N ARG A 182 7.95 -6.35 -6.98
CA ARG A 182 7.85 -7.69 -7.57
C ARG A 182 7.89 -8.74 -6.46
N PRO A 183 6.77 -8.95 -5.74
CA PRO A 183 6.68 -10.00 -4.76
C PRO A 183 7.08 -11.38 -5.33
N PRO A 184 7.68 -12.23 -4.51
CA PRO A 184 7.86 -13.63 -4.83
C PRO A 184 6.47 -14.27 -5.05
N GLY A 185 6.27 -14.93 -6.19
CA GLY A 185 4.97 -15.43 -6.65
C GLY A 185 4.54 -14.92 -8.02
N ILE A 186 5.06 -13.77 -8.46
CA ILE A 186 4.74 -13.20 -9.79
C ILE A 186 5.70 -13.66 -10.89
N SER A 187 6.97 -13.86 -10.56
CA SER A 187 7.95 -14.33 -11.55
C SER A 187 7.85 -15.86 -11.68
N GLY A 188 7.46 -16.34 -12.86
CA GLY A 188 7.69 -17.74 -13.21
C GLY A 188 9.19 -18.07 -13.09
N PRO A 189 9.57 -19.31 -12.76
CA PRO A 189 10.96 -19.70 -12.50
C PRO A 189 11.93 -19.36 -13.65
N GLU A 190 11.43 -19.25 -14.88
CA GLU A 190 12.23 -18.95 -16.08
C GLU A 190 12.62 -17.46 -16.24
N SER A 191 11.81 -16.53 -15.71
CA SER A 191 12.05 -15.08 -15.91
C SER A 191 13.24 -14.55 -15.09
N LEU A 192 13.46 -15.11 -13.90
CA LEU A 192 14.55 -14.69 -13.02
C LEU A 192 15.91 -15.19 -13.54
N ALA A 193 15.97 -16.42 -14.05
CA ALA A 193 17.19 -17.01 -14.61
C ALA A 193 17.63 -16.30 -15.91
N SER A 194 16.68 -15.88 -16.75
CA SER A 194 16.97 -15.10 -17.96
C SER A 194 17.43 -13.68 -17.64
N GLU A 195 16.80 -13.00 -16.67
CA GLU A 195 17.24 -11.69 -16.18
C GLU A 195 18.64 -11.74 -15.52
N LEU A 196 18.99 -12.84 -14.84
CA LEU A 196 20.31 -13.03 -14.23
C LEU A 196 21.38 -13.46 -15.23
N SER A 197 21.02 -14.25 -16.24
CA SER A 197 21.96 -14.66 -17.30
C SER A 197 22.34 -13.49 -18.20
N SER A 198 21.44 -12.53 -18.43
CA SER A 198 21.79 -11.28 -19.11
C SER A 198 22.70 -10.38 -18.26
N ARG A 199 22.59 -10.42 -16.91
CA ARG A 199 23.47 -9.67 -15.98
C ARG A 199 24.95 -10.10 -16.02
N LEU A 200 25.24 -11.34 -16.42
CA LEU A 200 26.60 -11.90 -16.40
C LEU A 200 27.39 -11.68 -17.71
N SER A 201 26.78 -11.06 -18.72
CA SER A 201 27.41 -10.83 -20.04
C SER A 201 28.25 -9.55 -20.14
N VAL A 202 28.34 -8.76 -19.06
CA VAL A 202 29.16 -7.53 -19.01
C VAL A 202 30.18 -7.62 -17.84
N SER A 203 31.35 -8.19 -18.15
CA SER A 203 32.66 -8.11 -17.45
C SER A 203 32.81 -8.50 -15.95
N GLU A 204 33.44 -9.67 -15.77
CA GLU A 204 34.59 -10.01 -14.89
C GLU A 204 34.65 -9.64 -13.38
N THR A 205 34.75 -10.70 -12.56
CA THR A 205 35.52 -10.82 -11.28
C THR A 205 35.00 -10.23 -9.97
N ALA A 206 33.68 -10.24 -9.73
CA ALA A 206 33.17 -10.14 -8.35
C ALA A 206 32.17 -11.26 -8.07
N SER A 207 32.64 -12.32 -7.40
CA SER A 207 31.81 -13.39 -6.86
C SER A 207 31.00 -12.89 -5.67
N VAL A 208 29.94 -12.13 -5.92
CA VAL A 208 28.91 -11.86 -4.93
C VAL A 208 28.04 -13.10 -4.84
N SER A 209 28.23 -13.88 -3.78
CA SER A 209 27.40 -15.02 -3.39
C SER A 209 25.97 -14.53 -3.14
N THR A 210 25.21 -14.43 -4.21
CA THR A 210 23.80 -14.08 -4.17
C THR A 210 23.10 -15.38 -3.81
N ASN A 211 22.85 -15.59 -2.51
CA ASN A 211 22.02 -16.68 -2.01
C ASN A 211 20.64 -16.61 -2.68
N SER A 212 20.52 -17.25 -3.83
CA SER A 212 19.27 -17.36 -4.58
C SER A 212 18.49 -18.50 -3.97
N GLN A 213 17.88 -18.23 -2.81
CA GLN A 213 16.75 -19.05 -2.38
C GLN A 213 15.65 -18.86 -3.43
N THR A 214 15.45 -19.90 -4.24
CA THR A 214 14.31 -20.02 -5.13
C THR A 214 13.08 -20.29 -4.26
N TYR A 215 12.36 -19.24 -3.92
CA TYR A 215 11.06 -19.39 -3.27
C TYR A 215 10.11 -20.06 -4.25
N SER A 216 9.40 -21.07 -3.77
CA SER A 216 8.34 -21.70 -4.54
C SER A 216 7.14 -20.75 -4.51
N VAL A 217 6.45 -20.59 -5.65
CA VAL A 217 5.17 -19.86 -5.71
C VAL A 217 4.16 -20.40 -4.68
N LYS A 218 4.36 -21.64 -4.21
CA LYS A 218 3.53 -22.30 -3.18
C LYS A 218 3.68 -21.71 -1.77
N ASP A 219 4.64 -20.83 -1.52
CA ASP A 219 4.94 -20.32 -0.18
C ASP A 219 4.17 -19.03 0.16
N TYR A 220 3.41 -18.47 -0.78
CA TYR A 220 2.68 -17.21 -0.60
C TYR A 220 1.17 -17.39 -0.70
N GLU A 221 0.50 -17.02 0.39
CA GLU A 221 -0.96 -16.93 0.44
C GLU A 221 -1.43 -15.50 0.16
N PRO A 222 -2.64 -15.32 -0.40
CA PRO A 222 -3.27 -14.02 -0.51
C PRO A 222 -3.34 -13.30 0.85
N LEU A 223 -3.09 -12.00 0.84
CA LEU A 223 -3.13 -11.17 2.03
C LEU A 223 -4.56 -11.07 2.57
N LEU A 224 -4.76 -11.52 3.80
CA LEU A 224 -6.08 -11.48 4.46
C LEU A 224 -6.23 -10.32 5.45
N ARG A 225 -5.12 -9.78 5.97
CA ARG A 225 -5.10 -8.81 7.07
C ARG A 225 -3.97 -7.79 6.89
N PRO A 226 -4.27 -6.55 6.47
CA PRO A 226 -5.57 -6.05 6.03
C PRO A 226 -6.00 -6.69 4.70
N GLN A 227 -7.30 -6.83 4.51
CA GLN A 227 -7.90 -7.39 3.30
C GLN A 227 -7.82 -6.36 2.15
N PRO A 228 -7.16 -6.71 1.03
CA PRO A 228 -7.12 -5.86 -0.15
C PRO A 228 -8.52 -5.54 -0.71
N SER A 229 -8.60 -4.43 -1.42
CA SER A 229 -9.72 -4.09 -2.29
C SER A 229 -9.95 -5.16 -3.37
N PHE A 230 -11.12 -5.16 -3.99
CA PHE A 230 -11.50 -6.16 -4.99
C PHE A 230 -10.49 -6.27 -6.14
N GLY A 231 -10.04 -5.14 -6.70
CA GLY A 231 -9.02 -5.10 -7.76
C GLY A 231 -7.64 -5.60 -7.36
N HIS A 232 -7.38 -5.76 -6.06
CA HIS A 232 -6.13 -6.29 -5.51
C HIS A 232 -6.37 -7.55 -4.67
N SER A 233 -7.50 -8.25 -4.85
CA SER A 233 -7.93 -9.34 -3.98
C SER A 233 -6.97 -10.53 -3.91
N ASN A 234 -6.12 -10.73 -4.94
CA ASN A 234 -5.09 -11.76 -4.94
C ASN A 234 -3.73 -11.27 -4.45
N TYR A 235 -3.58 -10.00 -4.04
CA TYR A 235 -2.31 -9.47 -3.55
C TYR A 235 -1.70 -10.39 -2.48
N PRO A 236 -0.41 -10.74 -2.54
CA PRO A 236 0.61 -10.17 -3.43
C PRO A 236 0.64 -10.75 -4.85
N LEU A 237 -0.09 -11.83 -5.11
CA LEU A 237 -0.17 -12.52 -6.40
C LEU A 237 -0.89 -11.65 -7.45
N PHE A 238 -0.79 -12.09 -8.71
CA PHE A 238 -1.47 -11.45 -9.83
C PHE A 238 -3.00 -11.56 -9.69
N THR A 239 -3.70 -10.44 -9.86
CA THR A 239 -5.16 -10.40 -9.88
C THR A 239 -5.64 -10.31 -11.35
N PRO A 240 -6.27 -11.38 -11.91
CA PRO A 240 -6.82 -11.33 -13.26
C PRO A 240 -7.95 -10.30 -13.35
N GLY A 241 -7.99 -9.51 -14.44
CA GLY A 241 -9.09 -8.56 -14.69
C GLY A 241 -8.69 -7.08 -14.77
N GLY A 242 -7.42 -6.74 -14.57
CA GLY A 242 -6.84 -5.47 -15.07
C GLY A 242 -6.89 -4.24 -14.14
N GLU A 243 -7.53 -4.32 -12.97
CA GLU A 243 -7.47 -3.23 -11.98
C GLU A 243 -6.12 -3.17 -11.23
N ASP A 244 -5.42 -4.31 -11.16
CA ASP A 244 -4.07 -4.40 -10.61
C ASP A 244 -3.04 -3.80 -11.59
N THR A 245 -2.99 -2.48 -11.60
CA THR A 245 -2.13 -1.71 -12.51
C THR A 245 -0.66 -1.73 -12.14
N ARG A 246 -0.26 -2.43 -11.05
CA ARG A 246 1.16 -2.72 -10.76
C ARG A 246 1.90 -3.31 -11.97
N TRP A 247 1.17 -4.06 -12.79
CA TRP A 247 1.67 -4.78 -13.97
C TRP A 247 1.33 -4.09 -15.28
N ALA A 248 0.37 -3.16 -15.27
CA ALA A 248 -0.02 -2.42 -16.46
C ALA A 248 1.11 -1.43 -16.80
N GLY A 249 2.09 -1.88 -17.58
CA GLY A 249 3.30 -1.14 -17.93
C GLY A 249 4.60 -1.93 -17.76
N SER A 250 4.59 -3.09 -17.08
CA SER A 250 5.77 -3.98 -17.06
C SER A 250 6.01 -4.66 -18.42
N GLU A 251 4.99 -4.73 -19.27
CA GLU A 251 5.12 -5.16 -20.67
C GLU A 251 5.49 -4.02 -21.64
N GLN A 252 5.42 -2.75 -21.22
CA GLN A 252 6.02 -1.67 -22.01
C GLN A 252 7.54 -1.82 -21.93
N GLU A 253 8.20 -1.66 -23.09
CA GLU A 253 9.64 -1.89 -23.31
C GLU A 253 10.56 -1.16 -22.30
N ASP A 254 10.05 -0.17 -21.60
CA ASP A 254 10.75 0.62 -20.59
C ASP A 254 11.25 -0.21 -19.41
N GLU A 255 10.46 -1.12 -18.83
CA GLU A 255 10.93 -1.94 -17.68
C GLU A 255 11.88 -3.07 -18.09
N ARG A 256 11.89 -3.49 -19.37
CA ARG A 256 12.83 -4.52 -19.84
C ARG A 256 14.29 -4.05 -19.84
N ARG A 257 14.53 -2.74 -19.78
CA ARG A 257 15.88 -2.15 -19.86
C ARG A 257 16.22 -1.19 -18.70
N HIS A 258 15.26 -0.83 -17.86
CA HIS A 258 15.47 0.08 -16.74
C HIS A 258 15.27 -0.63 -15.41
N PHE A 259 16.02 -0.17 -14.42
CA PHE A 259 15.98 -0.69 -13.06
C PHE A 259 15.58 0.43 -12.10
N TRP A 260 14.95 0.04 -11.00
CA TRP A 260 14.77 0.95 -9.87
C TRP A 260 16.13 1.31 -9.29
N VAL A 261 16.48 2.60 -9.33
CA VAL A 261 17.77 3.12 -8.84
C VAL A 261 17.55 4.15 -7.73
N GLY A 262 18.53 4.27 -6.82
CA GLY A 262 18.43 5.17 -5.68
C GLY A 262 17.50 4.67 -4.57
N GLY A 263 17.06 5.56 -3.68
CA GLY A 263 16.04 5.22 -2.67
C GLY A 263 14.63 5.13 -3.27
N MET A 264 13.74 4.41 -2.60
CA MET A 264 12.31 4.39 -2.93
C MET A 264 11.51 4.84 -1.71
N LEU A 265 10.67 5.85 -1.86
CA LEU A 265 9.77 6.31 -0.81
C LEU A 265 8.45 5.53 -0.88
N VAL A 266 7.95 5.06 0.25
CA VAL A 266 6.67 4.35 0.36
C VAL A 266 5.79 5.07 1.37
N CYS A 267 4.58 5.43 0.97
CA CYS A 267 3.62 6.10 1.84
C CYS A 267 2.20 5.56 1.65
N ALA A 268 1.33 5.85 2.62
CA ALA A 268 -0.07 5.49 2.56
C ALA A 268 -0.93 6.75 2.35
N GLN A 269 -1.84 6.68 1.39
CA GLN A 269 -2.78 7.73 1.03
C GLN A 269 -4.20 7.28 1.37
N LEU A 270 -5.02 8.17 1.94
CA LEU A 270 -6.43 7.89 2.22
C LEU A 270 -7.21 7.74 0.91
N CYS A 271 -8.07 6.73 0.84
CA CYS A 271 -9.03 6.58 -0.25
C CYS A 271 -10.23 7.51 0.00
N CYS A 272 -10.58 8.31 -1.01
CA CYS A 272 -11.80 9.10 -1.08
C CYS A 272 -12.46 8.91 -2.45
N SER A 273 -13.70 9.39 -2.62
CA SER A 273 -14.42 9.37 -3.90
C SER A 273 -13.58 9.90 -5.06
N GLU A 274 -12.77 10.92 -4.81
CA GLU A 274 -11.95 11.59 -5.83
C GLU A 274 -10.63 10.86 -6.13
N THR A 275 -10.16 9.99 -5.25
CA THR A 275 -8.90 9.23 -5.50
C THR A 275 -9.04 8.21 -6.63
N ARG A 276 -10.28 7.84 -6.97
CA ARG A 276 -10.62 6.83 -7.96
C ARG A 276 -11.16 7.40 -9.26
N THR A 277 -11.55 8.68 -9.27
CA THR A 277 -11.95 9.34 -10.50
C THR A 277 -10.70 9.60 -11.34
N HIS A 278 -10.65 8.97 -12.52
CA HIS A 278 -9.65 9.32 -13.51
C HIS A 278 -9.90 10.76 -13.95
N SER A 279 -8.92 11.63 -13.71
CA SER A 279 -9.06 13.06 -13.92
C SER A 279 -8.74 13.42 -15.37
N GLY A 280 -9.64 13.08 -16.30
CA GLY A 280 -9.70 13.73 -17.61
C GLY A 280 -9.66 12.83 -18.85
N GLU A 281 -10.11 13.42 -19.96
CA GLU A 281 -10.05 12.90 -21.34
C GLU A 281 -8.63 12.99 -21.96
N GLY A 282 -7.61 13.30 -21.15
CA GLY A 282 -6.22 13.44 -21.58
C GLY A 282 -5.49 12.10 -21.69
N PRO A 283 -4.30 12.07 -22.32
CA PRO A 283 -3.47 10.87 -22.34
C PRO A 283 -3.14 10.45 -20.91
N PHE A 284 -3.24 9.14 -20.62
CA PHE A 284 -3.00 8.57 -19.29
C PHE A 284 -1.66 9.01 -18.72
N LEU A 285 -1.65 9.98 -17.80
CA LEU A 285 -0.48 10.30 -16.97
C LEU A 285 -0.48 9.35 -15.78
N GLN A 286 -0.28 8.06 -16.10
CA GLN A 286 -0.51 6.92 -15.22
C GLN A 286 0.06 7.07 -13.79
N ASP A 287 1.19 7.77 -13.66
CA ASP A 287 1.88 7.96 -12.39
C ASP A 287 1.42 9.25 -11.64
N LEU A 288 1.22 10.37 -12.35
CA LEU A 288 0.87 11.65 -11.73
C LEU A 288 -0.59 11.71 -11.28
N ASP A 289 -1.47 10.96 -11.94
CA ASP A 289 -2.83 10.72 -11.47
C ASP A 289 -2.85 10.02 -10.08
N LEU A 290 -1.72 9.46 -9.66
CA LEU A 290 -1.46 9.00 -8.30
C LEU A 290 -1.78 10.05 -7.21
N VAL A 291 -1.36 11.28 -7.50
CA VAL A 291 -1.01 12.26 -6.47
C VAL A 291 -1.52 13.66 -6.78
N VAL A 292 -1.80 13.96 -8.04
CA VAL A 292 -2.32 15.25 -8.48
C VAL A 292 -3.83 15.15 -8.65
N GLY A 293 -4.58 15.98 -7.93
CA GLY A 293 -6.04 16.07 -8.08
C GLY A 293 -6.77 16.21 -6.75
N PRO A 294 -8.10 16.45 -6.79
CA PRO A 294 -8.91 16.55 -5.58
C PRO A 294 -8.78 15.29 -4.72
N GLY A 295 -8.68 15.46 -3.39
CA GLY A 295 -8.60 14.34 -2.45
C GLY A 295 -7.27 13.57 -2.40
N ARG A 296 -6.37 13.76 -3.38
CA ARG A 296 -5.07 13.05 -3.49
C ARG A 296 -3.95 13.66 -2.63
N SER A 297 -4.25 14.68 -1.82
CA SER A 297 -3.31 15.29 -0.86
C SER A 297 -3.44 14.75 0.56
N LYS A 298 -4.19 13.67 0.76
CA LYS A 298 -4.55 13.14 2.08
C LYS A 298 -3.75 11.88 2.40
N TYR A 299 -2.78 11.99 3.29
CA TYR A 299 -1.86 10.91 3.64
C TYR A 299 -1.95 10.54 5.11
N ILE A 300 -1.59 9.30 5.42
CA ILE A 300 -1.59 8.74 6.78
C ILE A 300 -0.23 8.14 7.09
N SER A 301 0.06 7.96 8.38
CA SER A 301 1.27 7.25 8.78
C SER A 301 1.24 5.78 8.34
N LEU A 302 2.36 5.38 7.74
CA LEU A 302 2.72 3.99 7.48
C LEU A 302 3.88 3.61 8.41
N GLY A 303 3.79 2.46 9.09
CA GLY A 303 4.81 1.99 10.04
C GLY A 303 5.35 0.58 9.74
N TRP A 304 6.24 0.10 10.60
CA TRP A 304 6.86 -1.23 10.47
C TRP A 304 5.84 -2.38 10.41
N ALA A 305 4.86 -2.38 11.31
CA ALA A 305 3.81 -3.41 11.33
C ALA A 305 2.99 -3.44 10.04
N ASP A 306 2.88 -2.30 9.35
CA ASP A 306 2.18 -2.23 8.07
C ASP A 306 3.05 -2.78 6.95
N LEU A 307 4.35 -2.43 6.93
CA LEU A 307 5.31 -3.00 5.98
C LEU A 307 5.39 -4.53 6.12
N ASP A 308 5.41 -5.03 7.35
CA ASP A 308 5.47 -6.48 7.63
C ASP A 308 4.22 -7.20 7.16
N ALA A 309 3.05 -6.57 7.27
CA ALA A 309 1.82 -7.15 6.76
C ALA A 309 1.73 -7.10 5.23
N ILE A 310 2.16 -5.99 4.61
CA ILE A 310 2.04 -5.78 3.17
C ILE A 310 3.13 -6.56 2.39
N ALA A 311 4.36 -6.58 2.91
CA ALA A 311 5.50 -7.19 2.24
C ALA A 311 6.34 -8.03 3.22
N PRO A 312 5.78 -9.12 3.77
CA PRO A 312 6.47 -9.95 4.76
C PRO A 312 7.80 -10.51 4.25
N TRP A 313 7.92 -10.78 2.95
CA TRP A 313 9.16 -11.25 2.31
C TRP A 313 10.31 -10.24 2.35
N LEU A 314 10.05 -8.96 2.60
CA LEU A 314 11.12 -7.99 2.81
C LEU A 314 11.79 -8.17 4.18
N SER A 315 11.08 -8.69 5.19
CA SER A 315 11.63 -8.80 6.54
C SER A 315 12.89 -9.66 6.62
N GLU A 316 12.97 -10.71 5.78
CA GLU A 316 14.12 -11.62 5.69
C GLU A 316 15.31 -11.03 4.93
N ARG A 317 15.08 -10.00 4.10
CA ARG A 317 16.08 -9.46 3.18
C ARG A 317 16.57 -8.07 3.54
N VAL A 318 15.76 -7.31 4.28
CA VAL A 318 16.15 -6.00 4.79
C VAL A 318 17.24 -6.20 5.84
N SER A 319 18.43 -5.67 5.57
CA SER A 319 19.59 -5.82 6.44
C SER A 319 19.49 -5.01 7.72
N LYS A 320 18.80 -3.86 7.67
CA LYS A 320 18.65 -2.96 8.82
C LYS A 320 17.34 -2.17 8.75
N ARG A 321 16.63 -2.09 9.87
CA ARG A 321 15.49 -1.19 10.09
C ARG A 321 15.93 -0.03 10.96
N ILE A 322 15.69 1.19 10.51
CA ILE A 322 16.19 2.40 11.17
C ILE A 322 15.02 3.35 11.40
N ASP A 323 14.83 3.79 12.65
CA ASP A 323 13.91 4.89 12.95
C ASP A 323 14.66 6.23 12.80
N GLY A 324 14.21 7.09 11.87
CA GLY A 324 14.79 8.40 11.59
C GLY A 324 15.79 8.45 10.42
N GLN A 325 16.39 9.62 10.21
CA GLN A 325 17.22 9.95 9.03
C GLN A 325 18.65 9.37 9.07
N GLY A 326 18.99 8.59 10.11
CA GLY A 326 20.34 8.04 10.27
C GLY A 326 20.65 6.89 9.32
N LEU A 327 21.94 6.63 9.10
CA LEU A 327 22.41 5.39 8.47
C LEU A 327 22.41 4.19 9.43
N GLY A 328 22.05 4.43 10.70
CA GLY A 328 22.15 3.49 11.79
C GLY A 328 23.62 3.12 12.00
N ASN A 329 24.23 3.59 13.09
CA ASN A 329 25.43 2.95 13.60
C ASN A 329 24.97 1.83 14.53
#